data_AF-A0A7V0Z5V6-F1
#
_entry.id   AF-A0A7V0Z5V6-F1
#
_cell.length_a   1.000
_cell.length_b   1.000
_cell.length_c   1.000
_cell.angle_alpha   90.00
_cell.angle_beta   90.00
_cell.angle_gamma   90.00
#
_symmetry.space_group_name_H-M   'P 1'
#
loop_
_entity.id
_entity.type
_entity.pdbx_description
1 polymer ?
#
loop_
_entity_poly.entity_id
_entity_poly.type
_entity_poly.pdbx_seq_one_letter_code
_entity_poly.pdbx_strand_id
1 'polypeptide(L)'
;MIKFRLLWFLLIFNTLVFAQWQAIGPYGGYVRSVVVSSANDNIVYAGSNGSPAIIAKSTNGGSSWNTVGSIPNSIYCMAIDPTNDNRLYAGSGHNLYRSTDGGVNWLGTSMSNKYIYGIAVHPSIPSTIYASGMSYTGTKWGIAFFKSTDYGVNWTTTVIDTSGSSNYGFCIAADRTNPNNIYIGGYSYVSSYIPRIYKTTNGGGNWVYLSADTLFNNAYYIYSMAVHPTNSNIVYAGTYLIKRNLPLNQWWTILDKKFFKLL
;
A
#
# COMPACT_ATOMS: atom_id res chain seq x y z
N MET A 1 -29.24 32.38 67.90
CA MET A 1 -29.25 32.85 66.48
C MET A 1 -28.08 32.21 65.74
N ILE A 2 -28.35 31.75 64.52
CA ILE A 2 -27.65 30.70 63.76
C ILE A 2 -26.22 31.10 63.33
N LYS A 3 -25.24 30.19 63.50
CA LYS A 3 -23.89 30.29 62.89
C LYS A 3 -23.91 29.55 61.53
N PHE A 4 -23.68 30.28 60.44
CA PHE A 4 -23.44 29.68 59.11
C PHE A 4 -21.99 29.18 59.02
N ARG A 5 -21.79 27.90 58.69
CA ARG A 5 -20.51 27.36 58.23
C ARG A 5 -20.56 27.28 56.70
N LEU A 6 -19.68 28.00 56.00
CA LEU A 6 -19.42 27.77 54.58
C LEU A 6 -18.60 26.48 54.42
N LEU A 7 -19.13 25.51 53.69
CA LEU A 7 -18.34 24.41 53.12
C LEU A 7 -17.88 24.84 51.73
N TRP A 8 -16.57 24.90 51.51
CA TRP A 8 -15.98 25.04 50.17
C TRP A 8 -15.80 23.64 49.56
N PHE A 9 -16.45 23.39 48.42
CA PHE A 9 -16.15 22.22 47.59
C PHE A 9 -15.02 22.57 46.63
N LEU A 10 -13.89 21.87 46.73
CA LEU A 10 -12.80 21.95 45.75
C LEU A 10 -13.14 21.01 44.58
N LEU A 11 -13.57 21.55 43.44
CA LEU A 11 -13.65 20.77 42.20
C LEU A 11 -12.24 20.63 41.62
N ILE A 12 -11.69 19.42 41.65
CA ILE A 12 -10.48 19.07 40.89
C ILE A 12 -10.93 18.71 39.48
N PHE A 13 -10.66 19.59 38.51
CA PHE A 13 -10.80 19.25 37.10
C PHE A 13 -9.58 18.42 36.68
N ASN A 14 -9.76 17.11 36.53
CA ASN A 14 -8.82 16.28 35.78
C ASN A 14 -8.91 16.69 34.30
N THR A 15 -7.98 17.53 33.85
CA THR A 15 -7.83 17.80 32.41
C THR A 15 -7.31 16.52 31.75
N LEU A 16 -8.16 15.86 30.97
CA LEU A 16 -7.75 14.81 30.04
C LEU A 16 -6.72 15.41 29.07
N VAL A 17 -5.45 15.05 29.24
CA VAL A 17 -4.41 15.34 28.24
C VAL A 17 -4.60 14.33 27.11
N PHE A 18 -5.18 14.77 26.01
CA PHE A 18 -5.21 13.98 24.78
C PHE A 18 -3.83 14.04 24.13
N ALA A 19 -3.32 12.89 23.68
CA ALA A 19 -2.12 12.84 22.87
C ALA A 19 -2.32 13.69 21.60
N GLN A 20 -1.43 14.66 21.36
CA GLN A 20 -1.46 15.47 20.16
C GLN A 20 -0.61 14.82 19.06
N TRP A 21 -1.16 14.76 17.85
CA TRP A 21 -0.40 14.35 16.68
C TRP A 21 0.58 15.47 16.30
N GLN A 22 1.86 15.16 16.31
CA GLN A 22 2.91 16.05 15.84
C GLN A 22 3.44 15.57 14.49
N ALA A 23 3.57 16.48 13.53
CA ALA A 23 4.29 16.19 12.30
C ALA A 23 5.79 16.05 12.59
N ILE A 24 6.39 14.93 12.19
CA ILE A 24 7.83 14.64 12.35
C ILE A 24 8.55 14.49 11.01
N GLY A 25 7.87 14.87 9.92
CA GLY A 25 8.34 14.66 8.56
C GLY A 25 8.02 13.25 8.01
N PRO A 26 8.62 12.87 6.87
CA PRO A 26 9.49 13.72 6.05
C PRO A 26 8.75 14.93 5.48
N TYR A 27 9.41 16.08 5.46
CA TYR A 27 8.86 17.31 4.89
C TYR A 27 9.17 17.41 3.39
N GLY A 28 8.37 18.14 2.63
CA GLY A 28 8.64 18.40 1.20
C GLY A 28 7.66 17.74 0.22
N GLY A 29 6.55 17.17 0.68
CA GLY A 29 5.48 16.71 -0.21
C GLY A 29 4.50 15.74 0.44
N TYR A 30 3.48 15.32 -0.30
CA TYR A 30 2.56 14.27 0.13
C TYR A 30 3.28 12.92 0.15
N VAL A 31 3.47 12.33 1.32
CA VAL A 31 4.00 10.97 1.45
C VAL A 31 2.94 9.99 0.99
N ARG A 32 3.28 9.14 0.01
CA ARG A 32 2.36 8.14 -0.54
C ARG A 32 2.72 6.72 -0.15
N SER A 33 3.99 6.46 0.17
CA SER A 33 4.46 5.14 0.57
C SER A 33 5.46 5.26 1.71
N VAL A 34 5.36 4.37 2.70
CA VAL A 34 6.33 4.19 3.78
C VAL A 34 6.63 2.70 3.88
N VAL A 35 7.91 2.35 3.96
CA VAL A 35 8.38 0.96 4.09
C VAL A 35 9.45 0.86 5.16
N VAL A 36 9.44 -0.24 5.92
CA VAL A 36 10.33 -0.50 7.05
C VAL A 36 11.17 -1.73 6.72
N SER A 37 12.45 -1.72 7.08
CA SER A 37 13.30 -2.90 6.95
C SER A 37 12.81 -4.03 7.86
N SER A 38 12.83 -5.26 7.35
CA SER A 38 12.53 -6.44 8.16
C SER A 38 13.68 -6.85 9.09
N ALA A 39 14.90 -6.38 8.82
CA ALA A 39 16.09 -6.69 9.61
C ALA A 39 16.38 -5.63 10.69
N ASN A 40 15.99 -4.37 10.45
CA ASN A 40 16.22 -3.27 11.36
C ASN A 40 15.07 -2.25 11.29
N ASP A 41 14.20 -2.26 12.30
CA ASP A 41 13.04 -1.35 12.39
C ASP A 41 13.41 0.14 12.49
N ASN A 42 14.68 0.45 12.77
CA ASN A 42 15.18 1.83 12.70
C ASN A 42 15.30 2.35 11.27
N ILE A 43 15.43 1.46 10.28
CA ILE A 43 15.57 1.80 8.87
C ILE A 43 14.17 1.90 8.24
N VAL A 44 13.78 3.13 7.92
CA VAL A 44 12.49 3.43 7.29
C VAL A 44 12.72 4.29 6.06
N TYR A 45 12.01 3.99 4.98
CA TYR A 45 12.00 4.81 3.77
C TYR A 45 10.60 5.34 3.50
N ALA A 46 10.54 6.57 3.00
CA ALA A 46 9.31 7.22 2.61
C ALA A 46 9.45 7.83 1.22
N GLY A 47 8.46 7.61 0.37
CA GLY A 47 8.39 8.11 -1.00
C GLY A 47 7.26 9.13 -1.15
N SER A 48 7.56 10.25 -1.80
CA SER A 48 6.58 11.31 -2.02
C SER A 48 5.84 11.20 -3.35
N ASN A 49 4.73 11.92 -3.43
CA ASN A 49 4.21 12.43 -4.70
C ASN A 49 5.10 13.60 -5.17
N GLY A 50 5.21 13.82 -6.48
CA GLY A 50 6.03 14.86 -7.10
C GLY A 50 6.68 14.41 -8.40
N SER A 51 7.17 15.38 -9.18
CA SER A 51 8.00 15.16 -10.37
C SER A 51 9.11 16.23 -10.39
N PRO A 52 10.25 15.99 -9.72
CA PRO A 52 10.68 14.72 -9.14
C PRO A 52 10.01 14.39 -7.79
N ALA A 53 9.86 13.11 -7.49
CA ALA A 53 9.47 12.61 -6.18
C ALA A 53 10.70 12.40 -5.31
N ILE A 54 10.62 12.80 -4.04
CA ILE A 54 11.70 12.63 -3.06
C ILE A 54 11.62 11.26 -2.39
N ILE A 55 12.79 10.69 -2.10
CA ILE A 55 12.95 9.54 -1.23
C ILE A 55 13.63 10.03 0.05
N ALA A 56 12.93 9.89 1.17
CA ALA A 56 13.47 10.16 2.50
C ALA A 56 13.78 8.86 3.22
N LYS A 57 14.84 8.86 4.03
CA LYS A 57 15.29 7.76 4.89
C LYS A 57 15.33 8.22 6.34
N SER A 58 14.86 7.36 7.23
CA SER A 58 15.09 7.43 8.66
C SER A 58 16.02 6.28 9.07
N THR A 59 16.87 6.55 10.05
CA THR A 59 17.75 5.56 10.70
C THR A 59 17.50 5.47 12.21
N ASN A 60 16.34 5.99 12.66
CA ASN A 60 15.91 6.02 14.07
C ASN A 60 14.40 5.82 14.18
N GLY A 61 13.86 4.89 13.39
CA GLY A 61 12.47 4.43 13.50
C GLY A 61 11.43 5.49 13.14
N GLY A 62 11.80 6.46 12.30
CA GLY A 62 10.91 7.54 11.86
C GLY A 62 10.94 8.80 12.72
N SER A 63 11.78 8.87 13.76
CA SER A 63 11.89 10.06 14.62
C SER A 63 12.51 11.26 13.90
N SER A 64 13.37 11.02 12.91
CA SER A 64 13.90 12.05 12.00
C SER A 64 14.14 11.47 10.61
N TRP A 65 14.16 12.34 9.60
CA TRP A 65 14.22 11.97 8.19
C TRP A 65 15.24 12.82 7.42
N ASN A 66 15.95 12.19 6.50
CA ASN A 66 16.84 12.85 5.55
C ASN A 66 16.45 12.44 4.13
N THR A 67 16.40 13.39 3.19
CA THR A 67 16.26 13.07 1.77
C THR A 67 17.55 12.41 1.28
N VAL A 68 17.43 11.22 0.68
CA VAL A 68 18.57 10.42 0.19
C VAL A 68 18.64 10.34 -1.33
N GLY A 69 17.52 10.57 -2.02
CA GLY A 69 17.47 10.52 -3.47
C GLY A 69 16.14 10.99 -4.03
N SER A 70 15.99 10.84 -5.34
CA SER A 70 14.75 11.16 -6.03
C SER A 70 14.55 10.27 -7.25
N ILE A 71 13.30 10.16 -7.72
CA ILE A 71 12.97 9.61 -9.03
C ILE A 71 12.15 10.66 -9.82
N PRO A 72 12.15 10.63 -11.16
CA PRO A 72 11.53 11.69 -11.96
C PRO A 72 9.98 11.73 -11.89
N ASN A 73 9.35 10.67 -11.36
CA ASN A 73 7.90 10.51 -11.32
C ASN A 73 7.39 10.28 -9.89
N SER A 74 6.11 10.54 -9.67
CA SER A 74 5.47 10.30 -8.38
C SER A 74 5.59 8.86 -7.93
N ILE A 75 5.97 8.64 -6.66
CA ILE A 75 6.06 7.32 -6.06
C ILE A 75 4.66 6.89 -5.63
N TYR A 76 4.23 5.75 -6.13
CA TYR A 76 2.91 5.17 -5.89
C TYR A 76 2.98 4.08 -4.83
N CYS A 77 4.08 3.32 -4.82
CA CYS A 77 4.38 2.28 -3.87
C CYS A 77 5.88 2.07 -3.78
N MET A 78 6.35 1.50 -2.67
CA MET A 78 7.74 1.10 -2.48
C MET A 78 7.81 -0.31 -1.88
N ALA A 79 8.95 -0.96 -2.03
CA ALA A 79 9.31 -2.17 -1.29
C ALA A 79 10.82 -2.20 -1.00
N ILE A 80 11.19 -2.87 0.09
CA ILE A 80 12.58 -3.15 0.48
C ILE A 80 12.82 -4.64 0.27
N ASP A 81 14.00 -4.99 -0.22
CA ASP A 81 14.48 -6.37 -0.17
C ASP A 81 14.67 -6.81 1.29
N PRO A 82 14.00 -7.87 1.75
CA PRO A 82 14.04 -8.30 3.15
C PRO A 82 15.41 -8.84 3.59
N THR A 83 16.31 -9.10 2.65
CA THR A 83 17.67 -9.60 2.88
C THR A 83 18.75 -8.54 2.67
N ASN A 84 18.39 -7.37 2.14
CA ASN A 84 19.33 -6.30 1.83
C ASN A 84 18.65 -4.92 1.81
N ASP A 85 18.79 -4.16 2.90
CA ASP A 85 18.20 -2.82 3.04
C ASP A 85 18.68 -1.80 2.00
N ASN A 86 19.79 -2.05 1.31
CA ASN A 86 20.26 -1.19 0.23
C ASN A 86 19.52 -1.43 -1.09
N ARG A 87 18.76 -2.52 -1.21
CA ARG A 87 18.00 -2.84 -2.42
C ARG A 87 16.54 -2.45 -2.24
N LEU A 88 16.11 -1.46 -3.03
CA LEU A 88 14.80 -0.84 -2.95
C LEU A 88 14.13 -0.82 -4.31
N TYR A 89 12.80 -0.81 -4.28
CA TYR A 89 11.96 -0.72 -5.47
C TYR A 89 10.93 0.39 -5.29
N ALA A 90 10.67 1.17 -6.34
CA ALA A 90 9.69 2.24 -6.34
C ALA A 90 8.83 2.14 -7.61
N GLY A 91 7.53 1.97 -7.42
CA GLY A 91 6.54 1.97 -8.49
C GLY A 91 6.01 3.37 -8.73
N SER A 92 5.76 3.72 -10.00
CA SER A 92 5.20 5.01 -10.41
C SER A 92 4.13 4.84 -11.49
N GLY A 93 3.59 5.95 -11.98
CA GLY A 93 2.67 5.96 -13.12
C GLY A 93 3.33 5.72 -14.49
N HIS A 94 4.65 5.64 -14.57
CA HIS A 94 5.37 5.52 -15.84
C HIS A 94 6.37 4.36 -15.89
N ASN A 95 6.94 3.97 -14.76
CA ASN A 95 7.94 2.90 -14.68
C ASN A 95 8.02 2.31 -13.25
N LEU A 96 8.68 1.17 -13.13
CA LEU A 96 9.27 0.69 -11.88
C LEU A 96 10.76 1.07 -11.87
N TYR A 97 11.22 1.63 -10.76
CA TYR A 97 12.62 1.97 -10.51
C TYR A 97 13.21 1.04 -9.45
N ARG A 98 14.50 0.74 -9.57
CA ARG A 98 15.26 -0.03 -8.56
C ARG A 98 16.49 0.74 -8.11
N SER A 99 16.85 0.59 -6.84
CA SER A 99 18.10 1.06 -6.25
C SER A 99 18.85 -0.11 -5.62
N THR A 100 20.17 -0.03 -5.58
CA THR A 100 21.06 -1.02 -4.94
C THR A 100 22.01 -0.39 -3.91
N ASP A 101 21.83 0.89 -3.62
CA ASP A 101 22.70 1.71 -2.75
C ASP A 101 21.89 2.47 -1.69
N GLY A 102 20.75 1.91 -1.28
CA GLY A 102 19.94 2.44 -0.20
C GLY A 102 19.16 3.69 -0.58
N GLY A 103 18.81 3.82 -1.86
CA GLY A 103 17.91 4.86 -2.36
C GLY A 103 18.62 6.12 -2.84
N VAL A 104 19.95 6.08 -2.96
CA VAL A 104 20.76 7.20 -3.44
C VAL A 104 20.66 7.31 -4.95
N ASN A 105 20.88 6.21 -5.68
CA ASN A 105 20.70 6.15 -7.12
C ASN A 105 19.58 5.18 -7.51
N TRP A 106 18.85 5.53 -8.57
CA TRP A 106 17.72 4.78 -9.08
C TRP A 106 17.84 4.55 -10.58
N LEU A 107 17.61 3.31 -11.00
CA LEU A 107 17.56 2.91 -12.40
C LEU A 107 16.14 2.53 -12.79
N GLY A 108 15.64 3.08 -13.89
CA GLY A 108 14.41 2.62 -14.51
C GLY A 108 14.55 1.19 -15.03
N THR A 109 13.46 0.43 -15.02
CA THR A 109 13.45 -0.96 -15.48
C THR A 109 12.81 -1.09 -16.87
N SER A 110 12.70 -2.32 -17.37
CA SER A 110 11.98 -2.68 -18.60
C SER A 110 10.46 -2.45 -18.54
N MET A 111 9.93 -1.98 -17.41
CA MET A 111 8.51 -1.70 -17.17
C MET A 111 8.07 -0.31 -17.63
N SER A 112 8.66 0.21 -18.70
CA SER A 112 8.28 1.52 -19.24
C SER A 112 6.81 1.54 -19.71
N ASN A 113 6.17 2.69 -19.51
CA ASN A 113 4.74 2.91 -19.78
C ASN A 113 3.83 1.92 -19.05
N LYS A 114 4.19 1.55 -17.82
CA LYS A 114 3.34 0.77 -16.91
C LYS A 114 3.02 1.60 -15.67
N TYR A 115 1.78 1.46 -15.19
CA TYR A 115 1.37 2.03 -13.91
C TYR A 115 1.56 0.97 -12.86
N ILE A 116 2.35 1.28 -11.82
CA ILE A 116 2.70 0.33 -10.76
C ILE A 116 2.13 0.84 -9.45
N TYR A 117 1.19 0.10 -8.87
CA TYR A 117 0.48 0.49 -7.65
C TYR A 117 0.80 -0.38 -6.44
N GLY A 118 1.28 -1.61 -6.65
CA GLY A 118 1.74 -2.49 -5.57
C GLY A 118 3.03 -3.19 -5.96
N ILE A 119 3.93 -3.40 -4.98
CA ILE A 119 5.14 -4.20 -5.12
C ILE A 119 5.25 -5.12 -3.89
N ALA A 120 5.60 -6.38 -4.10
CA ALA A 120 5.94 -7.33 -3.06
C ALA A 120 7.23 -8.05 -3.43
N VAL A 121 8.19 -8.10 -2.50
CA VAL A 121 9.43 -8.87 -2.65
C VAL A 121 9.26 -10.20 -1.93
N HIS A 122 9.69 -11.29 -2.56
CA HIS A 122 9.61 -12.61 -1.96
C HIS A 122 10.53 -12.69 -0.72
N PRO A 123 10.04 -13.19 0.44
CA PRO A 123 10.78 -13.14 1.71
C PRO A 123 12.09 -13.96 1.73
N SER A 124 12.11 -15.16 1.14
CA SER A 124 13.29 -16.03 1.10
C SER A 124 14.02 -16.11 -0.24
N ILE A 125 13.43 -15.61 -1.34
CA ILE A 125 14.02 -15.61 -2.68
C ILE A 125 13.98 -14.18 -3.22
N PRO A 126 14.80 -13.26 -2.67
CA PRO A 126 14.71 -11.82 -2.94
C PRO A 126 14.94 -11.43 -4.41
N SER A 127 15.47 -12.33 -5.24
CA SER A 127 15.52 -12.13 -6.70
C SER A 127 14.13 -12.13 -7.34
N THR A 128 13.14 -12.73 -6.67
CA THR A 128 11.76 -12.79 -7.11
C THR A 128 10.96 -11.62 -6.55
N ILE A 129 10.39 -10.83 -7.45
CA ILE A 129 9.61 -9.65 -7.13
C ILE A 129 8.31 -9.71 -7.92
N TYR A 130 7.24 -9.32 -7.26
CA TYR A 130 5.92 -9.21 -7.83
C TYR A 130 5.49 -7.76 -7.81
N ALA A 131 4.75 -7.34 -8.83
CA ALA A 131 4.07 -6.06 -8.82
C ALA A 131 2.66 -6.17 -9.41
N SER A 132 1.79 -5.25 -9.01
CA SER A 132 0.47 -5.09 -9.57
C SER A 132 0.29 -3.68 -10.11
N GLY A 133 -0.58 -3.57 -11.11
CA GLY A 133 -0.87 -2.28 -11.68
C GLY A 133 -1.75 -2.34 -12.90
N MET A 134 -1.40 -1.54 -13.91
CA MET A 134 -2.11 -1.48 -15.19
C MET A 134 -1.15 -1.66 -16.35
N SER A 135 -1.62 -2.39 -17.36
CA SER A 135 -0.95 -2.47 -18.65
C SER A 135 -1.95 -2.30 -19.79
N TYR A 136 -1.54 -1.56 -20.82
CA TYR A 136 -2.30 -1.39 -22.04
C TYR A 136 -2.20 -2.65 -22.91
N THR A 137 -3.32 -3.16 -23.39
CA THR A 137 -3.40 -4.35 -24.26
C THR A 137 -3.42 -4.02 -25.75
N GLY A 138 -3.31 -2.74 -26.12
CA GLY A 138 -3.56 -2.25 -27.48
C GLY A 138 -4.97 -1.69 -27.68
N THR A 139 -5.93 -2.11 -26.85
CA THR A 139 -7.34 -1.67 -26.92
C THR A 139 -7.84 -1.06 -25.62
N LYS A 140 -7.37 -1.55 -24.47
CA LYS A 140 -7.80 -1.11 -23.14
C LYS A 140 -6.71 -1.29 -22.11
N TRP A 141 -6.84 -0.57 -21.01
CA TRP A 141 -6.00 -0.79 -19.83
C TRP A 141 -6.62 -1.88 -18.97
N GLY A 142 -5.84 -2.93 -18.68
CA GLY A 142 -6.26 -4.05 -17.84
C GLY A 142 -5.54 -4.07 -16.49
N ILE A 143 -6.12 -4.79 -15.52
CA ILE A 143 -5.39 -5.18 -14.31
C ILE A 143 -4.23 -6.06 -14.75
N ALA A 144 -3.02 -5.73 -14.32
CA ALA A 144 -1.82 -6.44 -14.70
C ALA A 144 -1.04 -6.93 -13.48
N PHE A 145 -0.52 -8.15 -13.62
CA PHE A 145 0.50 -8.74 -12.78
C PHE A 145 1.85 -8.65 -13.49
N PHE A 146 2.88 -8.30 -12.73
CA PHE A 146 4.25 -8.24 -13.21
C PHE A 146 5.13 -9.09 -12.31
N LYS A 147 6.09 -9.80 -12.89
CA LYS A 147 7.03 -10.65 -12.15
C LYS A 147 8.44 -10.49 -12.68
N SER A 148 9.40 -10.40 -11.76
CA SER A 148 10.83 -10.51 -12.03
C SER A 148 11.40 -11.68 -11.21
N THR A 149 12.47 -12.28 -11.70
CA THR A 149 13.23 -13.35 -11.00
C THR A 149 14.73 -13.04 -10.91
N ASP A 150 15.12 -11.82 -11.28
CA ASP A 150 16.50 -11.35 -11.38
C ASP A 150 16.69 -9.96 -10.72
N TYR A 151 16.06 -9.77 -9.54
CA TYR A 151 16.15 -8.54 -8.75
C TYR A 151 15.59 -7.29 -9.45
N GLY A 152 14.62 -7.48 -10.36
CA GLY A 152 13.91 -6.40 -11.02
C GLY A 152 14.61 -5.88 -12.27
N VAL A 153 15.56 -6.63 -12.82
CA VAL A 153 16.24 -6.27 -14.08
C VAL A 153 15.30 -6.54 -15.26
N ASN A 154 14.76 -7.76 -15.34
CA ASN A 154 13.79 -8.14 -16.36
C ASN A 154 12.44 -8.47 -15.74
N TRP A 155 11.38 -8.13 -16.47
CA TRP A 155 9.99 -8.29 -16.02
C TRP A 155 9.15 -8.98 -17.08
N THR A 156 8.35 -9.95 -16.65
CA THR A 156 7.26 -10.54 -17.42
C THR A 156 5.94 -9.88 -17.03
N THR A 157 5.09 -9.57 -18.01
CA THR A 157 3.77 -8.95 -17.80
C THR A 157 2.65 -9.94 -18.15
N THR A 158 1.64 -10.02 -17.29
CA THR A 158 0.40 -10.78 -17.54
C THR A 158 -0.79 -9.88 -17.23
N VAL A 159 -1.64 -9.63 -18.22
CA VAL A 159 -2.91 -8.91 -18.01
C VAL A 159 -3.97 -9.90 -17.59
N ILE A 160 -4.56 -9.69 -16.41
CA ILE A 160 -5.45 -10.67 -15.76
C ILE A 160 -6.94 -10.30 -15.86
N ASP A 161 -7.27 -9.03 -16.06
CA ASP A 161 -8.64 -8.56 -16.24
C ASP A 161 -8.70 -7.38 -17.20
N THR A 162 -9.60 -7.48 -18.19
CA THR A 162 -9.92 -6.41 -19.13
C THR A 162 -11.43 -6.22 -19.29
N SER A 163 -12.23 -6.72 -18.35
CA SER A 163 -13.69 -6.71 -18.42
C SER A 163 -14.28 -5.31 -18.44
N GLY A 164 -13.67 -4.35 -17.73
CA GLY A 164 -14.12 -2.97 -17.67
C GLY A 164 -13.46 -2.04 -18.69
N SER A 165 -14.02 -0.84 -18.83
CA SER A 165 -13.39 0.27 -19.56
C SER A 165 -12.22 0.89 -18.79
N SER A 166 -12.16 0.67 -17.48
CA SER A 166 -11.10 1.14 -16.60
C SER A 166 -10.80 0.11 -15.53
N ASN A 167 -9.56 -0.38 -15.44
CA ASN A 167 -9.21 -1.53 -14.59
C ASN A 167 -7.90 -1.23 -13.84
N TYR A 168 -7.90 -1.28 -12.51
CA TYR A 168 -6.72 -0.94 -11.68
C TYR A 168 -6.40 -2.07 -10.71
N GLY A 169 -5.17 -2.59 -10.75
CA GLY A 169 -4.61 -3.49 -9.72
C GLY A 169 -3.88 -2.72 -8.62
N PHE A 170 -4.62 -2.13 -7.69
CA PHE A 170 -4.08 -1.23 -6.68
C PHE A 170 -3.11 -1.86 -5.68
N CYS A 171 -3.26 -3.14 -5.37
CA CYS A 171 -2.44 -3.78 -4.36
C CYS A 171 -2.13 -5.23 -4.70
N ILE A 172 -1.04 -5.71 -4.13
CA ILE A 172 -0.57 -7.09 -4.25
C ILE A 172 -0.15 -7.60 -2.89
N ALA A 173 -0.50 -8.84 -2.59
CA ALA A 173 -0.07 -9.54 -1.39
C ALA A 173 0.37 -10.96 -1.75
N ALA A 174 1.61 -11.31 -1.42
CA ALA A 174 2.13 -12.66 -1.56
C ALA A 174 2.15 -13.35 -0.20
N ASP A 175 1.76 -14.62 -0.17
CA ASP A 175 1.87 -15.45 1.01
C ASP A 175 3.35 -15.77 1.29
N ARG A 176 3.78 -15.49 2.52
CA ARG A 176 5.18 -15.67 2.94
C ARG A 176 5.57 -17.13 3.07
N THR A 177 4.61 -18.01 3.37
CA THR A 177 4.84 -19.44 3.58
C THR A 177 4.64 -20.25 2.31
N ASN A 178 3.83 -19.75 1.38
CA ASN A 178 3.62 -20.34 0.06
C ASN A 178 3.60 -19.25 -1.03
N PRO A 179 4.75 -18.89 -1.62
CA PRO A 179 4.87 -17.80 -2.59
C PRO A 179 4.14 -18.03 -3.91
N ASN A 180 3.62 -19.25 -4.15
CA ASN A 180 2.74 -19.50 -5.27
C ASN A 180 1.33 -18.93 -5.06
N ASN A 181 0.94 -18.66 -3.80
CA ASN A 181 -0.28 -17.95 -3.44
C ASN A 181 -0.04 -16.45 -3.47
N ILE A 182 -0.61 -15.79 -4.48
CA ILE A 182 -0.52 -14.33 -4.63
C ILE A 182 -1.93 -13.79 -4.87
N TYR A 183 -2.20 -12.63 -4.29
CA TYR A 183 -3.47 -11.95 -4.37
C TYR A 183 -3.27 -10.57 -4.98
N ILE A 184 -4.16 -10.16 -5.88
CA ILE A 184 -4.22 -8.80 -6.41
C ILE A 184 -5.60 -8.24 -6.08
N GLY A 185 -5.60 -7.07 -5.45
CA GLY A 185 -6.80 -6.30 -5.15
C GLY A 185 -6.85 -5.03 -6.00
N GLY A 186 -8.05 -4.67 -6.43
CA GLY A 186 -8.25 -3.53 -7.31
C GLY A 186 -9.71 -3.22 -7.55
N TYR A 187 -9.99 -2.69 -8.74
CA TYR A 187 -11.35 -2.52 -9.25
C TYR A 187 -11.41 -2.60 -10.77
N SER A 188 -12.62 -2.80 -11.28
CA SER A 188 -12.98 -2.70 -12.68
C SER A 188 -14.23 -1.83 -12.83
N TYR A 189 -14.22 -0.88 -13.76
CA TYR A 189 -15.41 -0.11 -14.14
C TYR A 189 -16.06 -0.74 -15.36
N VAL A 190 -17.23 -1.36 -15.17
CA VAL A 190 -18.03 -1.95 -16.26
C VAL A 190 -19.24 -1.06 -16.52
N SER A 191 -20.31 -1.26 -15.76
CA SER A 191 -21.47 -0.33 -15.63
C SER A 191 -21.45 0.46 -14.32
N SER A 192 -20.62 0.02 -13.37
CA SER A 192 -20.35 0.63 -12.08
C SER A 192 -18.94 0.23 -11.63
N TYR A 193 -18.44 0.84 -10.55
CA TYR A 193 -17.17 0.45 -9.94
C TYR A 193 -17.34 -0.87 -9.18
N ILE A 194 -16.66 -1.92 -9.64
CA ILE A 194 -16.73 -3.26 -9.05
C ILE A 194 -15.38 -3.56 -8.40
N PRO A 195 -15.32 -3.83 -7.08
CA PRO A 195 -14.09 -4.24 -6.41
C PRO A 195 -13.67 -5.60 -6.97
N ARG A 196 -12.39 -5.73 -7.28
CA ARG A 196 -11.82 -6.97 -7.85
C ARG A 196 -10.80 -7.57 -6.89
N ILE A 197 -10.93 -8.87 -6.62
CA ILE A 197 -9.88 -9.68 -6.00
C ILE A 197 -9.58 -10.86 -6.91
N TYR A 198 -8.30 -11.04 -7.23
CA TYR A 198 -7.78 -12.19 -7.96
C TYR A 198 -6.79 -12.96 -7.10
N LYS A 199 -6.76 -14.29 -7.25
CA LYS A 199 -5.79 -15.18 -6.63
C LYS A 199 -5.13 -16.08 -7.66
N THR A 200 -3.84 -16.30 -7.51
CA THR A 200 -3.11 -17.39 -8.16
C THR A 200 -2.63 -18.38 -7.10
N THR A 201 -2.49 -19.65 -7.47
CA THR A 201 -1.89 -20.71 -6.64
C THR A 201 -0.66 -21.34 -7.31
N ASN A 202 -0.23 -20.77 -8.44
CA ASN A 202 0.90 -21.24 -9.24
C ASN A 202 1.88 -20.11 -9.57
N GLY A 203 2.01 -19.12 -8.68
CA GLY A 203 3.05 -18.09 -8.76
C GLY A 203 2.86 -17.12 -9.94
N GLY A 204 1.61 -16.92 -10.37
CA GLY A 204 1.20 -15.97 -11.40
C GLY A 204 0.90 -16.58 -12.77
N GLY A 205 0.95 -17.90 -12.92
CA GLY A 205 0.66 -18.58 -14.19
C GLY A 205 -0.81 -18.48 -14.59
N ASN A 206 -1.73 -18.74 -13.66
CA ASN A 206 -3.17 -18.59 -13.84
C ASN A 206 -3.80 -17.85 -12.65
N TRP A 207 -4.89 -17.12 -12.92
CA TRP A 207 -5.57 -16.29 -11.93
C TRP A 207 -7.06 -16.64 -11.88
N VAL A 208 -7.56 -16.78 -10.66
CA VAL A 208 -8.97 -17.03 -10.34
C VAL A 208 -9.55 -15.75 -9.76
N TYR A 209 -10.69 -15.32 -10.28
CA TYR A 209 -11.46 -14.22 -9.73
C TYR A 209 -12.20 -14.68 -8.47
N LEU A 210 -11.99 -13.99 -7.34
CA LEU A 210 -12.54 -14.39 -6.03
C LEU A 210 -13.71 -13.52 -5.56
N SER A 211 -13.85 -12.28 -6.05
CA SER A 211 -14.92 -11.41 -5.59
C SER A 211 -16.23 -11.70 -6.32
N ALA A 212 -17.14 -12.46 -5.72
CA ALA A 212 -18.55 -12.33 -6.07
C ALA A 212 -19.06 -10.99 -5.49
N ASP A 213 -19.82 -10.24 -6.28
CA ASP A 213 -20.30 -8.88 -5.98
C ASP A 213 -21.00 -8.72 -4.61
N THR A 214 -21.36 -9.82 -3.96
CA THR A 214 -22.05 -9.87 -2.66
C THR A 214 -21.15 -9.76 -1.43
N LEU A 215 -19.84 -10.02 -1.54
CA LEU A 215 -18.94 -10.06 -0.36
C LEU A 215 -18.62 -8.66 0.17
N PHE A 216 -18.68 -7.64 -0.68
CA PHE A 216 -18.18 -6.30 -0.39
C PHE A 216 -19.27 -5.23 -0.50
N ASN A 217 -20.53 -5.54 -0.13
CA ASN A 217 -21.67 -4.63 -0.20
C ASN A 217 -21.28 -3.16 0.05
N ASN A 218 -21.43 -2.33 -0.99
CA ASN A 218 -21.12 -0.89 -1.05
C ASN A 218 -19.64 -0.46 -1.16
N ALA A 219 -18.68 -1.37 -1.27
CA ALA A 219 -17.29 -1.02 -1.58
C ALA A 219 -17.06 -0.95 -3.09
N TYR A 220 -16.31 0.07 -3.53
CA TYR A 220 -15.97 0.25 -4.95
C TYR A 220 -14.56 -0.25 -5.29
N TYR A 221 -13.68 -0.33 -4.29
CA TYR A 221 -12.24 -0.51 -4.48
C TYR A 221 -11.64 -1.39 -3.39
N ILE A 222 -10.70 -2.26 -3.78
CA ILE A 222 -9.75 -2.87 -2.86
C ILE A 222 -8.43 -2.10 -2.94
N TYR A 223 -8.05 -1.42 -1.85
CA TYR A 223 -6.86 -0.56 -1.81
C TYR A 223 -5.64 -1.23 -1.20
N SER A 224 -5.85 -2.21 -0.32
CA SER A 224 -4.77 -2.90 0.38
C SER A 224 -5.16 -4.33 0.64
N MET A 225 -4.17 -5.22 0.63
CA MET A 225 -4.34 -6.61 1.02
C MET A 225 -3.13 -7.06 1.83
N ALA A 226 -3.34 -7.99 2.75
CA ALA A 226 -2.27 -8.64 3.50
C ALA A 226 -2.63 -10.10 3.75
N VAL A 227 -1.68 -11.01 3.54
CA VAL A 227 -1.79 -12.41 3.95
C VAL A 227 -1.22 -12.54 5.37
N HIS A 228 -1.91 -13.27 6.23
CA HIS A 228 -1.43 -13.51 7.59
C HIS A 228 -0.07 -14.21 7.56
N PRO A 229 0.92 -13.77 8.36
CA PRO A 229 2.32 -14.17 8.20
C PRO A 229 2.59 -15.67 8.41
N THR A 230 1.73 -16.36 9.17
CA THR A 230 1.88 -17.79 9.49
C THR A 230 0.65 -18.64 9.14
N ASN A 231 -0.39 -18.04 8.54
CA ASN A 231 -1.63 -18.74 8.23
C ASN A 231 -2.15 -18.34 6.85
N SER A 232 -1.80 -19.11 5.83
CA SER A 232 -2.18 -18.89 4.43
C SER A 232 -3.69 -18.80 4.16
N ASN A 233 -4.51 -19.29 5.09
CA ASN A 233 -5.97 -19.26 4.98
C ASN A 233 -6.57 -17.95 5.48
N ILE A 234 -5.75 -16.99 5.93
CA ILE A 234 -6.23 -15.69 6.41
C ILE A 234 -5.65 -14.60 5.50
N VAL A 235 -6.54 -13.95 4.77
CA VAL A 235 -6.24 -12.78 3.94
C VAL A 235 -7.13 -11.64 4.37
N TYR A 236 -6.53 -10.49 4.58
CA TYR A 236 -7.20 -9.23 4.91
C TYR A 236 -7.28 -8.37 3.66
N ALA A 237 -8.45 -7.76 3.41
CA ALA A 237 -8.64 -6.77 2.36
C ALA A 237 -9.16 -5.45 2.95
N GLY A 238 -8.49 -4.36 2.63
CA GLY A 238 -8.88 -2.99 2.97
C GLY A 238 -9.66 -2.34 1.84
N THR A 239 -10.83 -1.81 2.16
CA THR A 239 -11.75 -1.15 1.22
C THR A 239 -12.05 0.28 1.66
N TYR A 240 -12.54 1.12 0.75
CA TYR A 240 -13.06 2.44 1.08
C TYR A 240 -14.58 2.47 0.93
N LEU A 241 -15.27 2.87 2.00
CA LEU A 241 -16.66 3.30 1.95
C LEU A 241 -16.67 4.83 2.05
N ILE A 242 -17.28 5.53 1.08
CA ILE A 242 -17.53 6.98 1.18
C ILE A 242 -18.58 7.22 2.27
N LYS A 243 -18.27 8.11 3.23
CA LYS A 243 -19.25 8.64 4.19
C LYS A 243 -19.99 9.84 3.58
N ARG A 244 -21.32 9.88 3.78
CA ARG A 244 -22.20 11.01 3.47
C ARG A 244 -21.84 12.24 4.34
N ASN A 245 -21.85 13.43 3.73
CA ASN A 245 -21.62 14.73 4.39
C ASN A 245 -22.52 14.91 5.65
N LEU A 246 -21.91 15.34 6.76
CA LEU A 246 -22.60 15.97 7.90
C LEU A 246 -22.05 17.40 8.09
N PRO A 247 -22.83 18.34 8.67
CA PRO A 247 -22.42 19.73 8.86
C PRO A 247 -21.15 19.86 9.73
N LEU A 248 -20.41 20.95 9.51
CA LEU A 248 -19.01 21.25 9.90
C LEU A 248 -18.58 21.04 11.37
N ASN A 249 -19.45 20.63 12.29
CA ASN A 249 -19.17 20.59 13.72
C ASN A 249 -19.35 19.21 14.38
N GLN A 250 -19.34 18.11 13.62
CA GLN A 250 -19.35 16.75 14.18
C GLN A 250 -18.21 15.89 13.63
N TRP A 251 -17.57 15.16 14.53
CA TRP A 251 -16.47 14.24 14.22
C TRP A 251 -16.94 13.06 13.35
N TRP A 252 -16.03 12.58 12.52
CA TRP A 252 -16.20 11.37 11.73
C TRP A 252 -16.46 10.14 12.62
N THR A 253 -17.70 9.63 12.66
CA THR A 253 -17.94 8.30 13.25
C THR A 253 -17.66 7.23 12.20
N ILE A 254 -16.68 6.36 12.44
CA ILE A 254 -16.36 5.19 11.58
C ILE A 254 -17.54 4.23 11.68
N LEU A 255 -18.28 4.05 10.59
CA LEU A 255 -19.45 3.17 10.59
C LEU A 255 -19.10 1.70 10.39
N ASP A 256 -17.95 1.36 9.78
CA ASP A 256 -17.40 0.00 9.82
C ASP A 256 -16.03 -0.02 9.10
N LYS A 257 -14.94 -0.41 9.78
CA LYS A 257 -13.71 -0.84 9.10
C LYS A 257 -13.85 -2.34 8.88
N LYS A 258 -14.41 -2.77 7.75
CA LYS A 258 -14.52 -4.21 7.47
C LYS A 258 -13.18 -4.73 6.97
N PHE A 259 -12.43 -5.34 7.88
CA PHE A 259 -11.40 -6.31 7.52
C PHE A 259 -12.13 -7.60 7.16
N PHE A 260 -12.17 -7.91 5.87
CA PHE A 260 -12.77 -9.17 5.43
C PHE A 260 -11.74 -10.28 5.54
N LYS A 261 -12.14 -11.38 6.19
CA LYS A 261 -11.43 -12.65 6.19
C LYS A 261 -11.99 -13.48 5.03
N LEU A 262 -11.16 -13.80 4.04
CA LEU A 262 -11.50 -14.88 3.12
C LEU A 262 -11.34 -16.20 3.89
N LEU A 263 -12.42 -16.98 4.03
CA LEU A 263 -12.40 -18.31 4.64
C LEU A 263 -12.04 -19.38 3.61
#